data_AF-A0AAU7Z312-F1
#
_entry.id   AF-A0AAU7Z312-F1
#
_cell.length_a   1.000
_cell.length_b   1.000
_cell.length_c   1.000
_cell.angle_alpha   90.00
_cell.angle_beta   90.00
_cell.angle_gamma   90.00
#
_symmetry.space_group_name_H-M   'P 1'
#
loop_
_entity.id
_entity.type
_entity.pdbx_description
1 polymer ?
#
loop_
_entity_poly.entity_id
_entity_poly.type
_entity_poly.pdbx_seq_one_letter_code
_entity_poly.pdbx_strand_id
1 'polypeptide(L)'
;MALTPGGSRWRVGGDCGRHVSAWPGTNLAISVRGPAAHTGILSLKATHGRVPMTGIWPREPRRFWHVGPMAHSIRDLSLAFSQLAGPDGQDDYSSNAISFDNGIGSSNKRPLRVGWLVGPGCGPIDGEVAATVDAAAEVLKELGHTVESVRIPAHRARLRARCVQSSACPRDEARIRE
;
A
#
# COMPACT_ATOMS: atom_id res chain seq x y z
N MET A 1 2.30 15.73 -21.75
CA MET A 1 3.40 15.58 -20.78
C MET A 1 3.34 14.15 -20.24
N ALA A 2 4.38 13.33 -20.40
CA ALA A 2 4.34 11.94 -19.95
C ALA A 2 4.62 11.89 -18.43
N LEU A 3 3.61 11.52 -17.64
CA LEU A 3 3.74 11.36 -16.19
C LEU A 3 4.30 9.98 -15.85
N THR A 4 5.05 9.88 -14.75
CA THR A 4 5.63 8.60 -14.32
C THR A 4 4.54 7.69 -13.72
N PRO A 5 4.53 6.38 -14.01
CA PRO A 5 3.57 5.44 -13.42
C PRO A 5 3.95 5.01 -11.98
N GLY A 6 4.87 5.70 -11.29
CA GLY A 6 5.44 5.27 -10.01
C GLY A 6 6.47 4.13 -10.12
N GLY A 7 7.10 3.73 -9.01
CA GLY A 7 8.17 2.70 -8.99
C GLY A 7 8.21 1.84 -7.72
N SER A 8 8.97 0.75 -7.64
CA SER A 8 9.96 0.19 -8.59
C SER A 8 9.40 -0.74 -9.68
N ARG A 9 8.09 -0.99 -9.69
CA ARG A 9 7.40 -1.92 -10.61
C ARG A 9 6.60 -1.21 -11.71
N TRP A 10 7.21 -0.18 -12.30
CA TRP A 10 6.63 0.71 -13.33
C TRP A 10 6.01 -0.03 -14.54
N ARG A 11 6.57 -1.18 -14.95
CA ARG A 11 5.96 -1.99 -16.03
C ARG A 11 4.64 -2.63 -15.62
N VAL A 12 4.47 -3.02 -14.35
CA VAL A 12 3.24 -3.70 -13.91
C VAL A 12 2.09 -2.70 -13.82
N GLY A 13 2.33 -1.47 -13.35
CA GLY A 13 1.32 -0.41 -13.38
C GLY A 13 0.89 -0.01 -14.80
N GLY A 14 1.83 0.01 -15.75
CA GLY A 14 1.54 0.30 -17.16
C GLY A 14 0.89 -0.85 -17.94
N ASP A 15 1.25 -2.10 -17.64
CA ASP A 15 0.78 -3.31 -18.35
C ASP A 15 -0.50 -3.92 -17.74
N CYS A 16 -0.81 -3.59 -16.47
CA CYS A 16 -2.17 -3.69 -15.95
C CYS A 16 -3.17 -2.93 -16.83
N GLY A 17 -2.71 -1.97 -17.63
CA GLY A 17 -3.55 -1.13 -18.49
C GLY A 17 -4.30 -1.86 -19.61
N ARG A 18 -4.12 -3.17 -19.86
CA ARG A 18 -4.89 -3.80 -20.96
C ARG A 18 -5.29 -5.27 -20.89
N HIS A 19 -4.59 -6.20 -20.22
CA HIS A 19 -4.93 -7.64 -20.41
C HIS A 19 -4.70 -8.62 -19.23
N VAL A 20 -4.42 -8.17 -18.00
CA VAL A 20 -4.19 -9.10 -16.88
C VAL A 20 -4.90 -8.65 -15.60
N SER A 21 -5.76 -9.53 -15.08
CA SER A 21 -6.70 -9.24 -13.99
C SER A 21 -6.05 -9.10 -12.60
N ALA A 22 -4.88 -9.70 -12.36
CA ALA A 22 -4.13 -9.52 -11.12
C ALA A 22 -2.65 -9.85 -11.27
N TRP A 23 -1.78 -9.06 -10.62
CA TRP A 23 -0.32 -9.27 -10.64
C TRP A 23 0.29 -9.34 -9.24
N PRO A 24 1.13 -10.35 -8.94
CA PRO A 24 1.92 -10.37 -7.71
C PRO A 24 3.06 -9.35 -7.80
N GLY A 25 3.10 -8.41 -6.85
CA GLY A 25 4.19 -7.46 -6.70
C GLY A 25 4.87 -7.56 -5.34
N THR A 26 6.20 -7.46 -5.31
CA THR A 26 6.95 -7.28 -4.05
C THR A 26 6.83 -5.85 -3.52
N ASN A 27 6.86 -5.69 -2.21
CA ASN A 27 6.72 -4.40 -1.58
C ASN A 27 7.62 -4.32 -0.36
N LEU A 28 8.69 -3.54 -0.47
CA LEU A 28 9.57 -3.21 0.64
C LEU A 28 9.05 -1.99 1.44
N ALA A 29 8.40 -1.05 0.76
CA ALA A 29 7.86 0.17 1.36
C ALA A 29 6.55 0.58 0.68
N ILE A 30 6.66 1.02 -0.58
CA ILE A 30 5.50 1.44 -1.39
C ILE A 30 5.41 0.75 -2.75
N SER A 31 6.33 -0.14 -3.15
CA SER A 31 6.50 -0.55 -4.55
C SER A 31 5.31 -1.23 -5.26
N VAL A 32 4.22 -1.56 -4.55
CA VAL A 32 2.91 -1.88 -5.16
C VAL A 32 1.86 -0.79 -4.96
N ARG A 33 1.85 -0.13 -3.78
CA ARG A 33 0.88 0.92 -3.42
C ARG A 33 1.17 2.26 -4.08
N GLY A 34 2.44 2.57 -4.31
CA GLY A 34 2.90 3.75 -5.02
C GLY A 34 2.42 3.73 -6.47
N PRO A 35 2.83 2.76 -7.30
CA PRO A 35 2.35 2.66 -8.67
C PRO A 35 0.83 2.63 -8.76
N ALA A 36 0.17 1.85 -7.89
CA ALA A 36 -1.28 1.78 -7.85
C ALA A 36 -1.95 3.15 -7.61
N ALA A 37 -1.41 3.95 -6.67
CA ALA A 37 -1.88 5.31 -6.42
C ALA A 37 -1.64 6.26 -7.61
N HIS A 38 -0.56 6.06 -8.39
CA HIS A 38 -0.25 6.90 -9.55
C HIS A 38 -1.08 6.53 -10.79
N THR A 39 -1.42 5.24 -10.94
CA THR A 39 -2.15 4.74 -12.12
C THR A 39 -3.65 4.52 -11.86
N GLY A 40 -4.15 4.84 -10.67
CA GLY A 40 -5.56 4.72 -10.33
C GLY A 40 -6.08 3.28 -10.21
N ILE A 41 -5.21 2.33 -9.89
CA ILE A 41 -5.59 0.92 -9.66
C ILE A 41 -5.53 0.56 -8.17
N LEU A 42 -6.04 -0.61 -7.81
CA LEU A 42 -6.01 -1.10 -6.45
C LEU A 42 -4.78 -1.97 -6.21
N SER A 43 -4.25 -1.94 -5.00
CA SER A 43 -3.19 -2.85 -4.57
C SER A 43 -3.32 -3.21 -3.10
N LEU A 44 -2.90 -4.43 -2.76
CA LEU A 44 -2.89 -4.91 -1.39
C LEU A 44 -1.47 -5.28 -0.99
N LYS A 45 -0.94 -4.61 0.04
CA LYS A 45 0.28 -5.08 0.72
C LYS A 45 -0.13 -6.03 1.83
N ALA A 46 -0.03 -7.33 1.61
CA ALA A 46 -0.41 -8.33 2.59
C ALA A 46 0.38 -8.19 3.92
N THR A 47 -0.18 -8.78 4.99
CA THR A 47 0.56 -9.01 6.23
C THR A 47 1.85 -9.77 5.93
N HIS A 48 2.94 -9.42 6.63
CA HIS A 48 4.22 -10.11 6.43
C HIS A 48 4.02 -11.62 6.67
N GLY A 49 4.57 -12.46 5.79
CA GLY A 49 4.41 -13.91 5.88
C GLY A 49 3.04 -14.45 5.45
N ARG A 50 2.12 -13.62 4.93
CA ARG A 50 0.81 -14.10 4.47
C ARG A 50 0.82 -14.65 3.04
N VAL A 51 1.68 -14.09 2.19
CA VAL A 51 1.99 -14.60 0.86
C VAL A 51 3.46 -15.01 0.89
N PRO A 52 3.80 -16.24 0.52
CA PRO A 52 5.17 -16.74 0.60
C PRO A 52 6.04 -16.03 -0.43
N MET A 53 7.32 -15.91 -0.11
CA MET A 53 8.32 -15.24 -0.93
C MET A 53 9.29 -16.21 -1.64
N THR A 54 8.91 -17.47 -1.75
CA THR A 54 9.70 -18.48 -2.47
C THR A 54 9.88 -18.06 -3.93
N GLY A 55 11.11 -18.19 -4.44
CA GLY A 55 11.47 -17.77 -5.81
C GLY A 55 11.69 -16.27 -6.02
N ILE A 56 11.51 -15.42 -5.00
CA ILE A 56 11.73 -13.97 -5.11
C ILE A 56 13.20 -13.61 -4.86
N TRP A 57 13.77 -12.79 -5.76
CA TRP A 57 15.15 -12.30 -5.71
C TRP A 57 15.24 -10.77 -5.55
N PRO A 58 16.26 -10.21 -4.85
CA PRO A 58 17.22 -10.90 -3.97
C PRO A 58 16.59 -11.59 -2.77
N ARG A 59 17.27 -12.62 -2.27
CA ARG A 59 16.77 -13.46 -1.17
C ARG A 59 16.76 -12.72 0.17
N GLU A 60 17.50 -11.63 0.30
CA GLU A 60 17.55 -10.79 1.51
C GLU A 60 17.41 -9.30 1.15
N PRO A 61 16.83 -8.45 2.04
CA PRO A 61 16.36 -8.75 3.39
C PRO A 61 14.85 -9.11 3.46
N ARG A 62 14.53 -10.42 3.50
CA ARG A 62 13.15 -10.96 3.56
C ARG A 62 12.26 -10.34 4.64
N ARG A 63 12.80 -10.01 5.81
CA ARG A 63 12.06 -9.45 6.97
C ARG A 63 11.26 -8.17 6.68
N PHE A 64 11.62 -7.43 5.63
CA PHE A 64 10.95 -6.17 5.28
C PHE A 64 10.11 -6.28 4.02
N TRP A 65 10.14 -7.43 3.36
CA TRP A 65 9.48 -7.62 2.09
C TRP A 65 8.07 -8.16 2.33
N HIS A 66 7.19 -7.73 1.44
CA HIS A 66 5.84 -8.22 1.33
C HIS A 66 5.57 -8.57 -0.12
N VAL A 67 4.59 -9.42 -0.34
CA VAL A 67 4.03 -9.68 -1.66
C VAL A 67 2.53 -9.42 -1.58
N GLY A 68 1.96 -8.91 -2.66
CA GLY A 68 0.53 -8.86 -2.79
C GLY A 68 0.05 -8.44 -4.17
N PRO A 69 -1.23 -8.66 -4.46
CA PRO A 69 -1.80 -8.42 -5.77
C PRO A 69 -2.04 -6.93 -6.05
N MET A 70 -2.11 -6.60 -7.34
CA MET A 70 -2.70 -5.37 -7.87
C MET A 70 -3.79 -5.72 -8.86
N ALA A 71 -4.90 -4.98 -8.88
CA ALA A 71 -6.04 -5.23 -9.76
C ALA A 71 -6.89 -3.97 -9.97
N HIS A 72 -7.82 -4.01 -10.93
CA HIS A 72 -8.76 -2.90 -11.22
C HIS A 72 -10.04 -2.92 -10.38
N SER A 73 -10.34 -4.04 -9.70
CA SER A 73 -11.54 -4.18 -8.87
C SER A 73 -11.20 -4.83 -7.53
N ILE A 74 -11.98 -4.48 -6.49
CA ILE A 74 -11.83 -5.09 -5.15
C ILE A 74 -12.09 -6.60 -5.22
N ARG A 75 -13.02 -7.02 -6.10
CA ARG A 75 -13.34 -8.41 -6.35
C ARG A 75 -12.13 -9.19 -6.86
N ASP A 76 -11.47 -8.69 -7.90
CA ASP A 76 -10.30 -9.34 -8.49
C ASP A 76 -9.10 -9.30 -7.55
N LEU A 77 -8.94 -8.20 -6.81
CA LEU A 77 -7.90 -8.08 -5.78
C LEU A 77 -8.09 -9.12 -4.68
N SER A 78 -9.32 -9.30 -4.19
CA SER A 78 -9.67 -10.26 -3.15
C SER A 78 -9.52 -11.71 -3.64
N LEU A 79 -9.96 -12.00 -4.87
CA LEU A 79 -9.80 -13.31 -5.50
C LEU A 79 -8.32 -13.66 -5.71
N ALA A 80 -7.53 -12.74 -6.25
CA ALA A 80 -6.09 -12.96 -6.43
C ALA A 80 -5.38 -13.17 -5.10
N PHE A 81 -5.75 -12.39 -4.08
CA PHE A 81 -5.17 -12.56 -2.75
C PHE A 81 -5.53 -13.92 -2.13
N SER A 82 -6.76 -14.42 -2.32
CA SER A 82 -7.16 -15.73 -1.79
C SER A 82 -6.39 -16.88 -2.44
N GLN A 83 -5.93 -16.72 -3.69
CA GLN A 83 -5.09 -17.72 -4.37
C GLN A 83 -3.61 -17.63 -3.97
N LEU A 84 -3.13 -16.44 -3.60
CA LEU A 84 -1.73 -16.21 -3.22
C LEU A 84 -1.46 -16.45 -1.73
N ALA A 85 -2.48 -16.36 -0.88
CA ALA A 85 -2.34 -16.44 0.56
C ALA A 85 -2.21 -17.89 1.05
N GLY A 86 -1.27 -18.13 1.95
CA GLY A 86 -1.05 -19.43 2.58
C GLY A 86 0.42 -19.85 2.59
N PRO A 87 0.80 -20.78 3.47
CA PRO A 87 2.14 -21.37 3.45
C PRO A 87 2.37 -22.15 2.16
N ASP A 88 3.61 -22.15 1.67
CA ASP A 88 4.07 -23.04 0.60
C ASP A 88 4.98 -24.17 1.13
N GLY A 89 5.31 -24.15 2.43
CA GLY A 89 6.21 -25.11 3.07
C GLY A 89 7.70 -24.88 2.78
N GLN A 90 8.06 -23.80 2.06
CA GLN A 90 9.43 -23.49 1.66
C GLN A 90 9.92 -22.15 2.20
N ASP A 91 9.02 -21.19 2.42
CA ASP A 91 9.36 -19.90 3.03
C ASP A 91 9.15 -19.95 4.54
N ASP A 92 10.24 -19.86 5.31
CA ASP A 92 10.23 -19.85 6.79
C ASP A 92 9.44 -18.66 7.39
N TYR A 93 9.26 -17.58 6.62
CA TYR A 93 8.43 -16.45 7.03
C TYR A 93 6.94 -16.69 6.78
N SER A 94 6.57 -17.69 5.98
CA SER A 94 5.18 -17.98 5.68
C SER A 94 4.44 -18.49 6.93
N SER A 95 3.22 -18.01 7.11
CA SER A 95 2.44 -18.24 8.32
C SER A 95 1.10 -18.91 7.99
N ASN A 96 0.75 -19.93 8.77
CA ASN A 96 -0.54 -20.64 8.70
C ASN A 96 -1.62 -19.88 9.46
N ALA A 97 -1.71 -18.56 9.27
CA ALA A 97 -2.70 -17.75 9.98
C ALA A 97 -4.13 -18.15 9.57
N ILE A 98 -5.10 -17.77 10.42
CA ILE A 98 -6.57 -17.95 10.27
C ILE A 98 -7.01 -17.93 8.80
N SER A 99 -7.90 -18.83 8.38
CA SER A 99 -8.43 -18.86 7.02
C SER A 99 -8.87 -17.47 6.54
N PHE A 100 -8.47 -17.10 5.32
CA PHE A 100 -8.91 -15.83 4.73
C PHE A 100 -10.29 -16.03 4.10
N ASP A 101 -11.31 -15.43 4.69
CA ASP A 101 -12.58 -15.21 4.00
C ASP A 101 -12.43 -14.02 3.07
N ASN A 102 -12.57 -14.26 1.76
CA ASN A 102 -12.44 -13.23 0.74
C ASN A 102 -13.66 -12.29 0.69
N GLY A 103 -14.72 -12.62 1.45
CA GLY A 103 -15.92 -11.81 1.64
C GLY A 103 -16.73 -11.60 0.37
N ILE A 104 -16.40 -12.26 -0.74
CA ILE A 104 -17.10 -12.10 -2.02
C ILE A 104 -18.52 -12.65 -1.85
N GLY A 105 -19.52 -11.77 -1.97
CA GLY A 105 -20.92 -12.11 -1.75
C GLY A 105 -21.41 -11.89 -0.31
N SER A 106 -20.51 -11.54 0.62
CA SER A 106 -20.88 -11.08 1.96
C SER A 106 -20.95 -9.55 1.98
N SER A 107 -22.05 -8.98 2.48
CA SER A 107 -22.09 -7.56 2.85
C SER A 107 -22.05 -7.48 4.37
N ASN A 108 -20.86 -7.27 4.94
CA ASN A 108 -20.76 -7.01 6.36
C ASN A 108 -21.23 -5.59 6.64
N LYS A 109 -22.52 -5.43 6.96
CA LYS A 109 -23.18 -4.14 7.22
C LYS A 109 -22.86 -3.55 8.60
N ARG A 110 -21.89 -4.11 9.33
CA ARG A 110 -21.56 -3.63 10.67
C ARG A 110 -20.83 -2.28 10.57
N PRO A 111 -21.19 -1.30 11.41
CA PRO A 111 -20.44 -0.05 11.50
C PRO A 111 -18.97 -0.32 11.84
N LEU A 112 -18.04 0.27 11.09
CA LEU A 112 -16.61 0.20 11.38
C LEU A 112 -16.16 1.44 12.15
N ARG A 113 -15.11 1.28 12.95
CA ARG A 113 -14.36 2.39 13.56
C ARG A 113 -13.09 2.60 12.75
N VAL A 114 -12.95 3.77 12.14
CA VAL A 114 -11.86 4.14 11.24
C VAL A 114 -11.03 5.25 11.88
N GLY A 115 -9.76 4.95 12.15
CA GLY A 115 -8.79 5.95 12.59
C GLY A 115 -8.12 6.60 11.38
N TRP A 116 -8.31 7.90 11.20
CA TRP A 116 -7.77 8.68 10.09
C TRP A 116 -6.54 9.49 10.54
N LEU A 117 -5.37 9.19 9.98
CA LEU A 117 -4.12 9.85 10.36
C LEU A 117 -3.97 11.20 9.63
N VAL A 118 -4.33 12.28 10.30
CA VAL A 118 -4.25 13.66 9.77
C VAL A 118 -2.89 14.26 10.14
N GLY A 119 -1.93 14.18 9.23
CA GLY A 119 -0.63 14.86 9.40
C GLY A 119 0.47 14.36 8.46
N PRO A 120 1.54 15.15 8.28
CA PRO A 120 2.66 14.80 7.39
C PRO A 120 3.40 13.60 7.98
N GLY A 121 3.07 12.42 7.49
CA GLY A 121 3.68 11.17 7.94
C GLY A 121 5.15 11.10 7.55
N CYS A 122 5.41 11.19 6.25
CA CYS A 122 6.74 11.04 5.65
C CYS A 122 7.28 12.33 5.01
N GLY A 123 6.47 13.39 4.92
CA GLY A 123 6.80 14.60 4.17
C GLY A 123 5.58 15.50 3.97
N PRO A 124 5.74 16.61 3.23
CA PRO A 124 4.62 17.46 2.84
C PRO A 124 3.62 16.66 2.00
N ILE A 125 2.34 17.02 2.12
CA ILE A 125 1.23 16.43 1.37
C ILE A 125 0.68 17.54 0.46
N ASP A 126 0.44 17.21 -0.80
CA ASP A 126 -0.20 18.13 -1.74
C ASP A 126 -1.65 18.42 -1.33
N GLY A 127 -2.10 19.67 -1.50
CA GLY A 127 -3.42 20.10 -1.07
C GLY A 127 -4.57 19.34 -1.74
N GLU A 128 -4.43 18.98 -3.02
CA GLU A 128 -5.45 18.22 -3.75
C GLU A 128 -5.55 16.78 -3.23
N VAL A 129 -4.41 16.17 -2.91
CA VAL A 129 -4.36 14.82 -2.33
C VAL A 129 -4.98 14.82 -0.93
N ALA A 130 -4.68 15.83 -0.11
CA ALA A 130 -5.30 15.99 1.21
C ALA A 130 -6.82 16.10 1.08
N ALA A 131 -7.31 17.02 0.24
CA ALA A 131 -8.74 17.21 0.01
C ALA A 131 -9.45 15.95 -0.49
N THR A 132 -8.79 15.16 -1.35
CA THR A 132 -9.34 13.90 -1.86
C THR A 132 -9.52 12.86 -0.74
N VAL A 133 -8.53 12.74 0.15
CA VAL A 133 -8.60 11.83 1.29
C VAL A 133 -9.62 12.30 2.34
N ASP A 134 -9.72 13.62 2.56
CA ASP A 134 -10.73 14.22 3.43
C ASP A 134 -12.15 13.87 2.94
N ALA A 135 -12.41 14.06 1.64
CA ALA A 135 -13.69 13.70 1.03
C ALA A 135 -14.02 12.21 1.18
N ALA A 136 -13.02 11.32 1.02
CA ALA A 136 -13.20 9.89 1.25
C ALA A 136 -13.55 9.56 2.71
N ALA A 137 -13.00 10.30 3.68
CA ALA A 137 -13.33 10.14 5.09
C ALA A 137 -14.78 10.55 5.39
N GLU A 138 -15.28 11.62 4.77
CA GLU A 138 -16.68 12.04 4.90
C GLU A 138 -17.65 11.01 4.30
N VAL A 139 -17.35 10.45 3.12
CA VAL A 139 -18.16 9.37 2.52
C VAL A 139 -18.27 8.16 3.46
N LEU A 140 -17.19 7.79 4.16
CA LEU A 140 -17.25 6.71 5.15
C LEU A 140 -18.18 7.03 6.33
N LYS A 141 -18.23 8.30 6.77
CA LYS A 141 -19.18 8.73 7.81
C LYS A 141 -20.61 8.68 7.33
N GLU A 142 -20.88 9.12 6.10
CA GLU A 142 -22.21 9.07 5.47
C GLU A 142 -22.73 7.63 5.34
N LEU A 143 -21.83 6.67 5.09
CA LEU A 143 -22.12 5.23 5.09
C LEU A 143 -22.36 4.64 6.49
N GLY A 144 -22.35 5.46 7.55
CA GLY A 144 -22.65 5.07 8.93
C GLY A 144 -21.46 4.51 9.71
N HIS A 145 -20.22 4.78 9.25
CA HIS A 145 -19.01 4.41 9.99
C HIS A 145 -18.56 5.53 10.92
N THR A 146 -17.91 5.17 12.02
CA THR A 146 -17.29 6.14 12.93
C THR A 146 -15.89 6.45 12.42
N VAL A 147 -15.64 7.70 12.00
CA VAL A 147 -14.33 8.13 11.49
C VAL A 147 -13.75 9.22 12.40
N GLU A 148 -12.60 8.94 13.01
CA GLU A 148 -11.95 9.84 13.97
C GLU A 148 -10.54 10.20 13.51
N SER A 149 -10.17 11.47 13.63
CA SER A 149 -8.76 11.85 13.41
C SER A 149 -7.89 11.32 14.54
N VAL A 150 -6.81 10.60 14.19
CA VAL A 150 -5.90 9.97 15.14
C VAL A 150 -4.48 10.48 14.89
N ARG A 151 -3.71 10.64 15.97
CA ARG A 151 -2.28 10.94 15.90
C ARG A 151 -1.50 9.77 16.49
N ILE A 152 -0.48 9.29 15.76
CA ILE A 152 0.41 8.24 16.22
C ILE A 152 1.80 8.85 16.45
N PRO A 153 2.20 9.14 17.72
CA PRO A 153 3.46 9.83 18.01
C PRO A 153 4.70 9.14 17.42
N ALA A 154 4.71 7.80 17.43
CA ALA A 154 5.81 6.99 16.90
C ALA A 154 6.00 7.10 15.37
N HIS A 155 4.97 7.52 14.63
CA HIS A 155 5.00 7.68 13.18
C HIS A 155 5.95 8.82 12.78
N ARG A 156 5.93 9.93 13.51
CA ARG A 156 6.73 11.13 13.21
C ARG A 156 8.23 10.94 13.49
N ALA A 157 8.57 10.16 14.51
CA ALA A 157 9.95 9.93 14.92
C ALA A 157 10.67 8.88 14.06
N ARG A 158 10.00 7.77 13.71
CA ARG A 158 10.63 6.65 12.98
C ARG A 158 10.73 6.87 11.47
N LEU A 159 9.84 7.67 10.87
CA LEU A 159 9.84 7.91 9.42
C LEU A 159 10.84 8.98 8.98
N ARG A 160 11.06 10.03 9.80
CA ARG A 160 12.14 11.01 9.54
C ARG A 160 13.51 10.35 9.43
N ALA A 161 13.81 9.39 10.31
CA ALA A 161 15.06 8.66 10.28
C ALA A 161 15.25 7.80 9.01
N ARG A 162 14.14 7.31 8.41
CA ARG A 162 14.17 6.35 7.29
C ARG A 162 14.04 7.00 5.92
N CYS A 163 13.28 8.10 5.80
CA CYS A 163 13.21 8.90 4.56
C CYS A 163 14.53 9.62 4.25
N VAL A 164 15.26 10.12 5.26
CA VAL A 164 16.57 10.79 5.08
C VAL A 164 17.62 9.86 4.47
N GLN A 165 17.51 8.55 4.68
CA GLN A 165 18.42 7.57 4.08
C GLN A 165 18.09 7.23 2.62
N SER A 166 16.87 7.53 2.14
CA SER A 166 16.39 7.21 0.79
C SER A 166 16.41 8.39 -0.17
N SER A 167 16.60 9.62 0.31
CA SER A 167 16.59 10.80 -0.55
C SER A 167 17.94 11.00 -1.23
N ALA A 168 18.14 10.33 -2.36
CA ALA A 168 18.85 10.92 -3.50
C ALA A 168 17.97 12.04 -4.09
N CYS A 169 17.78 13.10 -3.31
CA CYS A 169 17.20 14.37 -3.77
C CYS A 169 18.29 15.41 -3.51
N PRO A 170 18.74 16.18 -4.52
CA PRO A 170 19.74 17.21 -4.31
C PRO A 170 19.22 18.17 -3.25
N ARG A 171 20.01 18.39 -2.19
CA ARG A 171 19.75 19.50 -1.28
C ARG A 171 19.99 20.75 -2.10
N ASP A 172 18.94 21.49 -2.42
CA ASP A 172 19.08 22.86 -2.90
C ASP A 172 19.76 23.67 -1.80
N GLU A 173 21.06 23.87 -1.97
CA GLU A 173 21.78 25.00 -1.40
C GLU A 173 21.28 26.28 -2.08
N ALA A 174 20.23 26.89 -1.54
CA ALA A 174 19.96 28.29 -1.81
C ALA A 174 19.17 28.96 -0.69
N ARG A 175 19.91 29.78 0.07
CA ARG A 175 19.46 31.01 0.77
C ARG A 175 18.51 30.87 1.96
N ILE A 176 19.14 30.69 3.13
CA ILE A 176 18.87 31.56 4.29
C ILE A 176 20.16 32.31 4.57
N ARG A 177 20.23 33.60 4.19
CA ARG A 177 21.03 34.65 4.84
C ARG A 177 20.39 36.01 4.52
N GLU A 178 20.03 36.70 5.61
CA GLU A 178 19.54 38.10 5.77
C GLU A 178 18.18 38.47 5.17
#